data_AF-A0A4V3XKR5-F1
#
_entry.id   AF-A0A4V3XKR5-F1
#
_cell.length_a   1.000
_cell.length_b   1.000
_cell.length_c   1.000
_cell.angle_alpha   90.00
_cell.angle_beta   90.00
_cell.angle_gamma   90.00
#
_symmetry.space_group_name_H-M   'P 1'
#
loop_
_entity.id
_entity.type
_entity.pdbx_description
1 polymer ?
#
loop_
_entity_poly.entity_id
_entity_poly.type
_entity_poly.pdbx_seq_one_letter_code
_entity_poly.pdbx_strand_id
1 'polypeptide(L)'
;MLALLLLGKEFGVSSNLRTMCTLVGAGRRHDFFRIDWRAQTWNLVFAAGAILGGFIATTWLANPDPVAISAETTAYLNSVGIDYPAGEGFVPDELYAMDRLLQPLNWLFLVVGGFLIGFGTRWAGGCTSGHAISGLANLQLPSLVAVIGFFIGGLVMTWLILPFLLPYLTAAA
;
A
#
# COMPACT_ATOMS: atom_id res chain seq x y z
N MET A 1 -0.76 -20.06 -3.25
CA MET A 1 -1.93 -20.02 -2.36
C MET A 1 -2.32 -21.40 -1.86
N LEU A 2 -2.49 -22.40 -2.73
CA LEU A 2 -2.82 -23.79 -2.32
C LEU A 2 -1.90 -24.33 -1.21
N ALA A 3 -0.58 -24.19 -1.34
CA ALA A 3 0.37 -24.60 -0.31
C ALA A 3 0.19 -23.87 1.04
N LEU A 4 -0.21 -22.59 1.04
CA LEU A 4 -0.46 -21.84 2.27
C LEU A 4 -1.76 -22.27 2.94
N LEU A 5 -2.80 -22.55 2.14
CA LEU A 5 -4.07 -23.11 2.65
C LEU A 5 -3.85 -24.49 3.26
N LEU A 6 -3.06 -25.35 2.61
CA LEU A 6 -2.72 -26.67 3.14
C LEU A 6 -1.89 -26.60 4.44
N LEU A 7 -1.09 -25.54 4.61
CA LEU A 7 -0.31 -25.29 5.82
C LEU A 7 -1.07 -24.47 6.88
N GLY A 8 -2.35 -24.14 6.64
CA GLY A 8 -3.17 -23.32 7.54
C GLY A 8 -2.63 -21.90 7.76
N LYS A 9 -1.87 -21.36 6.81
CA LYS A 9 -1.24 -20.04 6.94
C LYS A 9 -2.04 -18.98 6.19
N GLU A 10 -2.38 -17.91 6.89
CA GLU A 10 -3.09 -16.77 6.32
C GLU A 10 -2.12 -15.79 5.65
N PHE A 11 -2.60 -15.05 4.65
CA PHE A 11 -1.85 -14.01 3.94
C PHE A 11 -2.49 -12.65 4.20
N GLY A 12 -1.98 -11.94 5.21
CA GLY A 12 -2.52 -10.64 5.64
C GLY A 12 -1.41 -9.64 5.96
N VAL A 13 -1.35 -8.53 5.24
CA VAL A 13 -0.40 -7.45 5.54
C VAL A 13 -0.94 -6.57 6.67
N SER A 14 -2.25 -6.31 6.71
CA SER A 14 -2.88 -5.47 7.74
C SER A 14 -2.88 -6.08 9.15
N SER A 15 -2.90 -7.41 9.25
CA SER A 15 -2.75 -8.12 10.53
C SER A 15 -1.38 -7.87 11.17
N ASN A 16 -0.35 -7.55 10.38
CA ASN A 16 0.96 -7.17 10.91
C ASN A 16 0.91 -5.85 11.67
N LEU A 17 0.15 -4.84 11.21
CA LEU A 17 0.02 -3.58 11.95
C LEU A 17 -0.65 -3.81 13.31
N ARG A 18 -1.72 -4.62 13.36
CA ARG A 18 -2.38 -5.03 14.63
C ARG A 18 -1.40 -5.78 15.54
N THR A 19 -0.58 -6.66 14.97
CA THR A 19 0.43 -7.43 15.72
C THR A 19 1.52 -6.52 16.28
N MET A 20 2.01 -5.55 15.49
CA MET A 20 2.95 -4.53 15.96
C MET A 20 2.37 -3.69 17.10
N CYS A 21 1.11 -3.22 16.97
CA CYS A 21 0.42 -2.52 18.05
C CYS A 21 0.29 -3.39 19.32
N THR A 22 0.08 -4.69 19.16
CA THR A 22 0.02 -5.65 20.28
C THR A 22 1.37 -5.78 20.99
N LEU A 23 2.46 -5.90 20.22
CA LEU A 23 3.83 -6.01 20.74
C LEU A 23 4.27 -4.76 21.53
N VAL A 24 3.87 -3.57 21.10
CA VAL A 24 4.14 -2.31 21.84
C VAL A 24 3.20 -2.08 23.03
N GLY A 25 2.33 -3.04 23.35
CA GLY A 25 1.52 -3.03 24.57
C GLY A 25 0.11 -2.48 24.43
N ALA A 26 -0.39 -2.22 23.20
CA ALA A 26 -1.77 -1.74 23.01
C ALA A 26 -2.83 -2.75 23.48
N GLY A 27 -2.48 -4.04 23.58
CA GLY A 27 -3.34 -5.08 24.15
C GLY A 27 -3.71 -4.88 25.62
N ARG A 28 -3.01 -3.99 26.35
CA ARG A 28 -3.36 -3.59 27.72
C ARG A 28 -4.48 -2.54 27.77
N ARG A 29 -4.71 -1.81 26.68
CA ARG A 29 -5.70 -0.72 26.61
C ARG A 29 -6.99 -1.12 25.90
N HIS A 30 -6.94 -2.05 24.95
CA HIS A 30 -8.13 -2.42 24.18
C HIS A 30 -8.09 -3.89 23.74
N ASP A 31 -9.22 -4.59 23.90
CA ASP A 31 -9.34 -6.02 23.60
C ASP A 31 -9.05 -6.36 22.14
N PHE A 32 -9.30 -5.42 21.23
CA PHE A 32 -8.91 -5.56 19.82
C PHE A 32 -7.41 -5.88 19.66
N PHE A 33 -6.51 -5.32 20.47
CA PHE A 33 -5.08 -5.62 20.38
C PHE A 33 -4.64 -6.76 21.30
N ARG A 34 -5.57 -7.47 21.94
CA ARG A 34 -5.26 -8.60 22.81
C ARG A 34 -5.29 -9.90 22.00
N ILE A 35 -4.32 -10.04 21.10
CA ILE A 35 -4.13 -11.24 20.27
C ILE A 35 -2.85 -11.99 20.67
N ASP A 36 -2.79 -13.29 20.38
CA ASP A 36 -1.53 -14.04 20.46
C ASP A 36 -0.66 -13.70 19.24
N TRP A 37 0.34 -12.85 19.45
CA TRP A 37 1.26 -12.44 18.39
C TRP A 37 2.11 -13.60 17.86
N ARG A 38 2.35 -14.65 18.66
CA ARG A 38 3.15 -15.82 18.23
C ARG A 38 2.44 -16.61 17.16
N ALA A 39 1.10 -16.67 17.22
CA ALA A 39 0.28 -17.25 16.16
C ALA A 39 0.39 -16.48 14.83
N GLN A 40 0.82 -15.21 14.85
CA GLN A 40 0.98 -14.35 13.67
C GLN A 40 2.44 -14.26 13.18
N THR A 41 3.37 -15.06 13.72
CA THR A 41 4.80 -15.02 13.37
C THR A 41 5.04 -15.16 11.86
N TRP A 42 4.22 -15.96 11.18
CA TRP A 42 4.31 -16.11 9.72
C TRP A 42 4.12 -14.79 8.97
N ASN A 43 3.12 -13.99 9.34
CA ASN A 43 2.84 -12.71 8.70
C ASN A 43 3.97 -11.71 8.94
N LEU A 44 4.60 -11.76 10.12
CA LEU A 44 5.77 -10.92 10.44
C LEU A 44 6.99 -11.30 9.59
N VAL A 45 7.28 -12.60 9.45
CA VAL A 45 8.36 -13.10 8.58
C VAL A 45 8.09 -12.69 7.13
N PHE A 46 6.84 -12.80 6.68
CA PHE A 46 6.45 -12.36 5.34
C PHE A 46 6.68 -10.85 5.15
N ALA A 47 6.27 -10.01 6.09
CA ALA A 47 6.50 -8.56 6.01
C ALA A 47 8.00 -8.21 6.01
N ALA A 48 8.80 -8.83 6.87
CA ALA A 48 10.24 -8.65 6.88
C ALA A 48 10.88 -9.11 5.55
N GLY A 49 10.45 -10.25 5.02
CA GLY A 49 10.88 -10.75 3.72
C GLY A 49 10.49 -9.82 2.57
N ALA A 50 9.31 -9.20 2.61
CA ALA A 50 8.89 -8.21 1.61
C ALA A 50 9.75 -6.94 1.65
N ILE A 51 10.09 -6.45 2.85
CA ILE A 51 10.99 -5.29 3.03
C ILE A 51 12.39 -5.63 2.50
N LEU A 52 12.96 -6.77 2.92
CA LEU A 52 14.27 -7.22 2.46
C LEU A 52 14.29 -7.48 0.95
N GLY A 53 13.22 -8.08 0.41
CA GLY A 53 13.06 -8.31 -1.02
C GLY A 53 12.99 -7.00 -1.81
N GLY A 54 12.27 -5.99 -1.29
CA GLY A 54 12.24 -4.65 -1.86
C GLY A 54 13.63 -4.00 -1.87
N PHE A 55 14.36 -4.07 -0.75
CA PHE A 55 15.73 -3.58 -0.67
C PHE A 55 16.65 -4.27 -1.69
N ILE A 56 16.63 -5.61 -1.75
CA ILE A 56 17.42 -6.38 -2.72
C ILE A 56 17.06 -6.00 -4.16
N ALA A 57 15.75 -5.86 -4.44
CA ALA A 57 15.25 -5.52 -5.75
C ALA A 57 15.75 -4.15 -6.22
N THR A 58 15.79 -3.16 -5.34
CA THR A 58 16.19 -1.80 -5.68
C THR A 58 17.70 -1.57 -5.62
N THR A 59 18.48 -2.38 -4.89
CA THR A 59 19.95 -2.19 -4.80
C THR A 59 20.75 -3.11 -5.70
N TRP A 60 20.30 -4.35 -5.89
CA TRP A 60 21.05 -5.38 -6.64
C TRP A 60 20.41 -5.78 -7.96
N LEU A 61 19.08 -5.74 -8.05
CA LEU A 61 18.33 -6.09 -9.27
C LEU A 61 17.77 -4.85 -9.98
N ALA A 62 18.25 -3.65 -9.64
CA ALA A 62 17.83 -2.43 -10.31
C ALA A 62 18.17 -2.51 -11.80
N ASN A 63 17.15 -2.30 -12.64
CA ASN A 63 17.35 -2.15 -14.07
C ASN A 63 17.81 -0.70 -14.33
N PRO A 64 18.96 -0.46 -14.98
CA PRO A 64 19.40 0.89 -15.33
C PRO A 64 18.54 1.54 -16.43
N ASP A 65 17.76 0.75 -17.17
CA ASP A 65 16.89 1.28 -18.22
C ASP A 65 15.60 1.89 -17.61
N PRO A 66 15.11 3.02 -18.15
CA PRO A 66 13.85 3.61 -17.72
C PRO A 66 12.67 2.64 -17.90
N VAL A 67 11.73 2.67 -16.94
CA VAL A 67 10.46 1.94 -16.99
C VAL A 67 9.71 2.21 -18.29
N ALA A 68 9.67 1.26 -19.22
CA ALA A 68 8.99 1.45 -20.51
C ALA A 68 7.50 1.82 -20.34
N ILE A 69 7.16 3.10 -20.54
CA ILE A 69 5.79 3.62 -20.57
C ILE A 69 5.45 4.17 -21.95
N SER A 70 4.16 4.22 -22.29
CA SER A 70 3.71 4.74 -23.58
C SER A 70 3.97 6.25 -23.69
N ALA A 71 4.19 6.74 -24.92
CA ALA A 71 4.38 8.17 -25.18
C ALA A 71 3.19 9.02 -24.70
N GLU A 72 1.97 8.47 -24.75
CA GLU A 72 0.74 9.09 -24.22
C GLU A 72 0.80 9.25 -22.69
N THR A 73 1.31 8.25 -21.98
CA THR A 73 1.46 8.29 -20.52
C THR A 73 2.52 9.33 -20.13
N THR A 74 3.65 9.38 -20.84
CA THR A 74 4.67 10.41 -20.60
C THR A 74 4.12 11.82 -20.84
N ALA A 75 3.37 12.02 -21.93
CA ALA A 75 2.74 13.30 -22.21
C ALA A 75 1.74 13.72 -21.12
N TYR A 76 0.93 12.76 -20.62
CA TYR A 76 0.01 13.00 -19.52
C TYR A 76 0.73 13.35 -18.21
N LEU A 77 1.76 12.59 -17.81
CA LEU A 77 2.54 12.86 -16.60
C LEU A 77 3.16 14.26 -16.62
N ASN A 78 3.78 14.63 -17.73
CA ASN A 78 4.35 15.97 -17.91
C ASN A 78 3.27 17.07 -17.80
N SER A 79 2.05 16.82 -18.32
CA SER A 79 0.94 17.78 -18.25
C SER A 79 0.42 18.03 -16.82
N VAL A 80 0.64 17.09 -15.90
CA VAL A 80 0.25 17.22 -14.48
C VAL A 80 1.43 17.59 -13.57
N GLY A 81 2.58 17.93 -14.16
CA GLY A 81 3.77 18.35 -13.44
C GLY A 81 4.50 17.21 -12.73
N ILE A 82 4.42 15.98 -13.27
CA ILE A 82 5.24 14.85 -12.85
C ILE A 82 6.26 14.60 -13.95
N ASP A 83 7.54 14.86 -13.65
CA ASP A 83 8.60 14.46 -14.57
C ASP A 83 8.81 12.96 -14.43
N TYR A 84 8.54 12.24 -15.51
CA TYR A 84 8.80 10.81 -15.54
C TYR A 84 10.31 10.57 -15.34
N PRO A 85 10.73 9.89 -14.27
CA PRO A 85 12.15 9.71 -14.00
C PRO A 85 12.73 8.82 -15.09
N ALA A 86 13.61 9.39 -15.90
CA ALA A 86 14.29 8.73 -17.01
C ALA A 86 15.35 7.73 -16.52
N GLY A 87 14.97 6.80 -15.65
CA GLY A 87 15.82 5.70 -15.16
C GLY A 87 16.07 5.68 -13.64
N GLU A 88 15.69 6.72 -12.89
CA GLU A 88 16.09 6.83 -11.47
C GLU A 88 15.09 6.25 -10.44
N GLY A 89 13.92 5.76 -10.87
CA GLY A 89 12.96 5.19 -9.91
C GLY A 89 11.65 4.68 -10.49
N PHE A 90 10.82 4.09 -9.61
CA PHE A 90 9.47 3.61 -9.91
C PHE A 90 8.37 4.58 -9.50
N VAL A 91 8.71 5.62 -8.75
CA VAL A 91 7.78 6.58 -8.16
C VAL A 91 8.24 8.00 -8.47
N PRO A 92 7.32 8.97 -8.58
CA PRO A 92 7.66 10.37 -8.85
C PRO A 92 8.32 11.03 -7.64
N ASP A 93 9.50 11.61 -7.85
CA ASP A 93 10.28 12.24 -6.79
C ASP A 93 9.58 13.47 -6.20
N GLU A 94 8.74 14.14 -6.99
CA GLU A 94 7.96 15.31 -6.55
C GLU A 94 7.01 14.98 -5.39
N LEU A 95 6.57 13.72 -5.30
CA LEU A 95 5.67 13.25 -4.24
C LEU A 95 6.40 12.50 -3.13
N TYR A 96 7.50 11.80 -3.44
CA TYR A 96 8.11 10.83 -2.54
C TYR A 96 9.56 11.14 -2.13
N ALA A 97 10.20 12.18 -2.68
CA ALA A 97 11.54 12.58 -2.27
C ALA A 97 11.56 13.05 -0.80
N MET A 98 12.66 12.78 -0.09
CA MET A 98 12.77 13.01 1.35
C MET A 98 12.52 14.47 1.76
N ASP A 99 12.97 15.41 0.95
CA ASP A 99 12.74 16.85 1.09
C ASP A 99 11.26 17.25 0.87
N ARG A 100 10.56 16.56 -0.05
CA ARG A 100 9.14 16.78 -0.35
C ARG A 100 8.21 16.16 0.67
N LEU A 101 8.58 15.00 1.24
CA LEU A 101 7.79 14.32 2.27
C LEU A 101 7.52 15.15 3.51
N LEU A 102 8.43 16.08 3.86
CA LEU A 102 8.30 16.96 5.01
C LEU A 102 7.56 18.27 4.70
N GLN A 103 7.21 18.53 3.44
CA GLN A 103 6.37 19.67 3.10
C GLN A 103 4.97 19.48 3.72
N PRO A 104 4.37 20.53 4.32
CA PRO A 104 3.14 20.37 5.10
C PRO A 104 1.98 19.73 4.33
N LEU A 105 1.83 20.05 3.04
CA LEU A 105 0.74 19.53 2.23
C LEU A 105 0.95 18.05 1.85
N ASN A 106 2.15 17.68 1.39
CA ASN A 106 2.47 16.30 1.03
C ASN A 106 2.45 15.39 2.25
N TRP A 107 2.99 15.88 3.38
CA TRP A 107 2.92 15.18 4.65
C TRP A 107 1.47 14.95 5.10
N LEU A 108 0.63 16.00 5.06
CA LEU A 108 -0.78 15.90 5.41
C LEU A 108 -1.51 14.90 4.49
N PHE A 109 -1.25 14.96 3.18
CA PHE A 109 -1.82 14.04 2.20
C PHE A 109 -1.47 12.57 2.54
N LEU A 110 -0.20 12.27 2.84
CA LEU A 110 0.24 10.93 3.20
C LEU A 110 -0.34 10.45 4.53
N VAL A 111 -0.41 11.32 5.53
CA VAL A 111 -0.99 10.99 6.85
C VAL A 111 -2.49 10.73 6.73
N VAL A 112 -3.22 11.60 6.04
CA VAL A 112 -4.66 11.43 5.82
C VAL A 112 -4.93 10.19 4.96
N GLY A 113 -4.17 9.99 3.89
CA GLY A 113 -4.27 8.81 3.04
C GLY A 113 -4.01 7.51 3.84
N GLY A 114 -2.92 7.46 4.61
CA GLY A 114 -2.59 6.34 5.48
C GLY A 114 -3.66 6.06 6.54
N PHE A 115 -4.21 7.11 7.14
CA PHE A 115 -5.33 6.99 8.08
C PHE A 115 -6.58 6.41 7.41
N LEU A 116 -6.98 6.92 6.24
CA LEU A 116 -8.14 6.42 5.50
C LEU A 116 -7.96 4.96 5.07
N ILE A 117 -6.77 4.57 4.62
CA ILE A 117 -6.44 3.18 4.28
C ILE A 117 -6.55 2.29 5.52
N GLY A 118 -5.99 2.72 6.66
CA GLY A 118 -6.06 1.98 7.92
C GLY A 118 -7.51 1.81 8.42
N PHE A 119 -8.27 2.91 8.41
CA PHE A 119 -9.69 2.92 8.77
C PHE A 119 -10.51 2.00 7.86
N GLY A 120 -10.39 2.16 6.54
CA GLY A 120 -11.11 1.37 5.55
C GLY A 120 -10.76 -0.12 5.62
N THR A 121 -9.49 -0.46 5.80
CA THR A 121 -9.02 -1.83 6.02
C THR A 121 -9.68 -2.46 7.24
N ARG A 122 -9.79 -1.71 8.34
CA ARG A 122 -10.48 -2.19 9.54
C ARG A 122 -11.97 -2.33 9.31
N TRP A 123 -12.60 -1.40 8.61
CA TRP A 123 -14.03 -1.43 8.33
C TRP A 123 -14.39 -2.62 7.43
N ALA A 124 -13.60 -2.90 6.40
CA ALA A 124 -13.77 -4.05 5.52
C ALA A 124 -13.45 -5.40 6.19
N GLY A 125 -12.74 -5.38 7.33
CA GLY A 125 -12.29 -6.60 8.00
C GLY A 125 -11.04 -7.23 7.40
N GLY A 126 -10.33 -6.50 6.52
CA GLY A 126 -9.15 -6.98 5.82
C GLY A 126 -8.65 -5.97 4.77
N CYS A 127 -7.42 -6.18 4.28
CA CYS A 127 -6.84 -5.38 3.19
C CYS A 127 -6.88 -6.16 1.86
N THR A 128 -6.32 -5.58 0.80
CA THR A 128 -6.24 -6.18 -0.54
C THR A 128 -5.61 -7.57 -0.51
N SER A 129 -4.55 -7.78 0.26
CA SER A 129 -3.92 -9.12 0.39
C SER A 129 -4.86 -10.17 0.99
N GLY A 130 -5.72 -9.77 1.95
CA GLY A 130 -6.68 -10.64 2.59
C GLY A 130 -7.88 -10.94 1.70
N HIS A 131 -8.54 -9.91 1.17
CA HIS A 131 -9.74 -10.09 0.35
C HIS A 131 -9.44 -10.46 -1.11
N ALA A 132 -8.54 -9.75 -1.79
CA ALA A 132 -8.29 -9.95 -3.22
C ALA A 132 -7.44 -11.20 -3.49
N ILE A 133 -6.38 -11.43 -2.72
CA ILE A 133 -5.48 -12.57 -2.97
C ILE A 133 -6.02 -13.84 -2.30
N SER A 134 -6.28 -13.81 -0.98
CA SER A 134 -6.73 -15.02 -0.25
C SER A 134 -8.24 -15.25 -0.38
N GLY A 135 -9.04 -14.20 -0.20
CA GLY A 135 -10.50 -14.28 -0.15
C GLY A 135 -11.12 -14.70 -1.48
N LEU A 136 -10.69 -14.09 -2.60
CA LEU A 136 -11.15 -14.49 -3.94
C LEU A 136 -10.63 -15.87 -4.34
N ALA A 137 -9.40 -16.22 -3.98
CA ALA A 137 -8.88 -17.58 -4.22
C ALA A 137 -9.68 -18.66 -3.46
N ASN A 138 -10.27 -18.30 -2.32
CA ASN A 138 -11.18 -19.13 -1.54
C ASN A 138 -12.66 -18.95 -1.91
N LEU A 139 -12.97 -18.23 -3.00
CA LEU A 139 -14.34 -17.99 -3.50
C LEU A 139 -15.28 -17.35 -2.46
N GLN A 140 -14.76 -16.52 -1.57
CA GLN A 140 -15.55 -15.87 -0.53
C GLN A 140 -16.34 -14.69 -1.10
N LEU A 141 -17.68 -14.79 -1.11
CA LEU A 141 -18.59 -13.71 -1.52
C LEU A 141 -18.35 -12.37 -0.79
N PRO A 142 -18.14 -12.34 0.55
CA PRO A 142 -17.83 -11.08 1.24
C PRO A 142 -16.55 -10.40 0.71
N SER A 143 -15.55 -11.20 0.35
CA SER A 143 -14.30 -10.72 -0.22
C SER A 143 -14.49 -10.16 -1.63
N LEU A 144 -15.39 -10.75 -2.44
CA LEU A 144 -15.75 -10.20 -3.74
C LEU A 144 -16.39 -8.80 -3.61
N VAL A 145 -17.34 -8.63 -2.69
CA VAL A 145 -17.97 -7.33 -2.43
C VAL A 145 -16.95 -6.30 -1.96
N ALA A 146 -16.06 -6.68 -1.03
CA ALA A 146 -14.99 -5.81 -0.56
C ALA A 146 -14.05 -5.36 -1.70
N VAL A 147 -13.66 -6.28 -2.58
CA VAL A 147 -12.79 -5.98 -3.72
C VAL A 147 -13.46 -5.04 -4.72
N ILE A 148 -14.74 -5.26 -5.03
CA ILE A 148 -15.51 -4.33 -5.89
C ILE A 148 -15.49 -2.92 -5.28
N GLY A 149 -15.73 -2.81 -3.97
CA GLY A 149 -15.64 -1.54 -3.25
C GLY A 149 -14.25 -0.90 -3.32
N PHE A 150 -13.18 -1.68 -3.17
CA PHE A 150 -11.80 -1.19 -3.31
C PHE A 150 -11.52 -0.65 -4.72
N PHE A 151 -11.99 -1.33 -5.76
CA PHE A 151 -11.84 -0.88 -7.14
C PHE A 151 -12.62 0.41 -7.41
N ILE A 152 -13.87 0.50 -6.95
CA ILE A 152 -14.68 1.73 -7.08
C ILE A 152 -13.97 2.89 -6.36
N GLY A 153 -13.51 2.68 -5.12
CA GLY A 153 -12.78 3.70 -4.37
C GLY A 153 -11.49 4.13 -5.08
N GLY A 154 -10.73 3.18 -5.64
CA GLY A 154 -9.52 3.45 -6.43
C GLY A 154 -9.83 4.25 -7.69
N LEU A 155 -10.88 3.89 -8.44
CA LEU A 155 -11.30 4.62 -9.63
C LEU A 155 -11.76 6.05 -9.29
N VAL A 156 -12.55 6.23 -8.22
CA VAL A 156 -12.95 7.55 -7.75
C VAL A 156 -11.73 8.37 -7.34
N MET A 157 -10.77 7.77 -6.63
CA MET A 157 -9.53 8.47 -6.27
C MET A 157 -8.75 8.88 -7.52
N THR A 158 -8.52 7.97 -8.47
CA THR A 158 -7.68 8.24 -9.65
C THR A 158 -8.32 9.22 -10.63
N TRP A 159 -9.63 9.12 -10.88
CA TRP A 159 -10.31 9.91 -11.93
C TRP A 159 -10.95 11.18 -11.41
N LEU A 160 -11.35 11.21 -10.13
CA LEU A 160 -12.03 12.37 -9.56
C LEU A 160 -11.10 13.13 -8.62
N ILE A 161 -10.55 12.49 -7.59
CA ILE A 161 -9.90 13.20 -6.48
C ILE A 161 -8.45 13.61 -6.82
N LEU A 162 -7.65 12.66 -7.33
CA LEU A 162 -6.22 12.85 -7.59
C LEU A 162 -5.94 13.97 -8.60
N PRO A 163 -6.68 14.13 -9.72
CA PRO A 163 -6.45 15.23 -10.66
C PRO A 163 -6.70 16.61 -10.04
N PHE A 164 -7.59 16.73 -9.04
CA PHE A 164 -7.79 17.98 -8.31
C PHE A 164 -6.67 18.26 -7.30
N LEU A 165 -6.06 17.21 -6.72
CA LEU A 165 -5.00 17.36 -5.72
C LEU A 165 -3.61 17.54 -6.35
N LEU A 166 -3.35 16.87 -7.47
CA LEU A 166 -2.05 16.85 -8.15
C LEU A 166 -1.46 18.25 -8.36
N PRO A 167 -2.18 19.26 -8.90
CA PRO A 167 -1.64 20.59 -9.08
C PRO A 167 -1.10 21.23 -7.80
N TYR A 168 -1.68 20.94 -6.64
CA TYR A 168 -1.22 21.48 -5.37
C TYR A 168 -0.02 20.70 -4.80
N LEU A 169 0.01 19.39 -5.03
CA LEU A 169 1.10 18.52 -4.58
C LEU A 169 2.36 18.69 -5.44
N THR A 170 2.21 18.96 -6.73
CA THR A 170 3.32 19.17 -7.67
C THR A 170 3.70 20.64 -7.84
N ALA A 171 2.80 21.62 -7.64
CA ALA A 171 3.20 23.05 -7.66
C ALA A 171 3.89 23.53 -6.38
N ALA A 172 3.91 22.70 -5.32
CA ALA A 172 4.82 22.90 -4.19
C ALA A 172 6.29 22.58 -4.55
N ALA A 173 6.54 22.17 -5.81
CA ALA A 173 7.85 21.89 -6.39
C ALA A 173 8.69 23.15 -6.65
#